data_AF-A0A9P7D991-F1
#
_entry.id   AF-A0A9P7D991-F1
#
_cell.length_a   1.000
_cell.length_b   1.000
_cell.length_c   1.000
_cell.angle_alpha   90.00
_cell.angle_beta   90.00
_cell.angle_gamma   90.00
#
_symmetry.space_group_name_H-M   'P 1'
#
loop_
_entity.id
_entity.type
_entity.pdbx_description
1 polymer ?
#
loop_
_entity_poly.entity_id
_entity_poly.type
_entity_poly.pdbx_seq_one_letter_code
_entity_poly.pdbx_strand_id
1 'polypeptide(L)' 'MIFRYCRSEGKLETIFSQTTTSNGAVSRYANRSARFMDAYTKGLTGPQAVWATRKYHRHRVVPNSILEALDTAGKI' A
#
# COMPACT_ATOMS: atom_id res chain seq x y z
N MET A 1 28.92 10.23 0.55
CA MET A 1 29.93 9.17 0.77
C MET A 1 29.34 7.85 0.31
N ILE A 2 29.79 7.39 -0.85
CA ILE A 2 29.75 6.05 -1.47
C ILE A 2 28.85 4.97 -0.80
N PHE A 3 27.81 4.53 -1.51
CA PHE A 3 27.55 3.09 -1.67
C PHE A 3 27.43 2.80 -3.17
N ARG A 4 28.46 2.16 -3.71
CA ARG A 4 28.47 1.57 -5.05
C ARG A 4 27.60 0.32 -5.04
N TYR A 5 26.74 0.19 -6.05
CA TYR A 5 26.59 -1.09 -6.71
C TYR A 5 26.58 -0.85 -8.22
N CYS A 6 27.72 -1.14 -8.85
CA CYS A 6 27.88 -1.27 -10.28
C CYS A 6 27.90 -2.78 -10.55
N ARG A 7 26.90 -3.31 -11.26
CA ARG A 7 26.98 -4.63 -11.87
C ARG A 7 26.55 -4.51 -13.33
N SER A 8 27.55 -4.53 -14.19
CA SER A 8 27.47 -4.48 -15.65
C SER A 8 26.70 -5.69 -16.20
N GLU A 9 25.73 -5.37 -17.05
CA GLU A 9 25.37 -6.01 -18.31
C GLU A 9 25.26 -7.54 -18.36
N GLY A 10 24.01 -8.00 -18.44
CA GLY A 10 23.64 -9.34 -18.86
C GLY A 10 22.28 -9.30 -19.57
N LYS A 11 22.25 -8.57 -20.69
CA LYS A 11 21.31 -8.66 -21.83
C LYS A 11 19.95 -9.32 -21.55
N LEU A 12 18.93 -8.48 -21.36
CA LEU A 12 17.59 -8.74 -21.86
C LEU A 12 17.15 -7.47 -22.60
N GLU A 13 17.32 -7.48 -23.93
CA GLU A 13 16.56 -6.61 -24.84
C GLU A 13 15.09 -7.00 -24.68
N THR A 14 14.45 -6.51 -23.62
CA THR A 14 13.01 -6.50 -23.51
C THR A 14 12.60 -5.08 -23.79
N ILE A 15 11.84 -4.91 -24.86
CA ILE A 15 11.12 -3.71 -25.26
C ILE A 15 10.09 -3.38 -24.16
N PHE A 16 10.54 -3.00 -22.97
CA PHE A 16 9.64 -2.53 -21.93
C PHE A 16 9.53 -1.02 -22.14
N SER A 17 8.42 -0.63 -22.78
CA SER A 17 7.93 0.74 -22.84
C SER A 17 8.32 1.46 -21.55
N GLN A 18 9.26 2.39 -21.64
CA GLN A 18 9.60 3.31 -20.56
C GLN A 18 8.39 4.22 -20.36
N THR A 19 7.29 3.68 -19.84
CA THR A 19 6.21 4.49 -19.29
C THR A 19 6.84 5.22 -18.13
N THR A 20 6.94 6.53 -18.32
CA THR A 20 7.50 7.58 -17.47
C THR A 20 6.76 7.68 -16.14
N THR A 21 6.62 6.59 -15.42
CA THR A 21 5.95 6.57 -14.12
C THR A 21 6.94 7.07 -13.11
N SER A 22 6.89 8.37 -12.81
CA SER A 22 7.64 8.97 -11.71
C SER A 22 7.66 8.05 -10.48
N ASN A 23 8.84 7.77 -9.91
CA ASN A 23 9.02 6.83 -8.78
C ASN A 23 8.09 7.12 -7.58
N GLY A 24 7.60 8.35 -7.46
CA GLY A 24 6.62 8.76 -6.46
C GLY A 24 5.22 8.14 -6.65
N ALA A 25 4.79 7.87 -7.88
CA ALA A 25 3.48 7.26 -8.15
C ALA A 25 3.43 5.79 -7.72
N VAL A 26 4.48 5.03 -8.00
CA VAL A 26 4.60 3.62 -7.58
C VAL A 26 4.62 3.51 -6.06
N SER A 27 5.41 4.36 -5.40
CA SER A 27 5.52 4.37 -3.93
C SER A 27 4.19 4.76 -3.26
N ARG A 28 3.46 5.73 -3.81
CA ARG A 28 2.13 6.11 -3.30
C ARG A 28 1.10 5.00 -3.48
N TYR A 29 1.11 4.33 -4.63
CA TYR A 29 0.24 3.19 -4.90
C TYR A 29 0.53 2.04 -3.93
N ALA A 30 1.79 1.60 -3.83
CA ALA A 30 2.21 0.52 -2.93
C ALA A 30 1.81 0.79 -1.46
N ASN A 31 2.01 2.02 -0.98
CA ASN A 31 1.60 2.41 0.37
C ASN A 31 0.08 2.36 0.59
N ARG A 32 -0.72 2.69 -0.43
CA ARG A 32 -2.18 2.57 -0.34
C ARG A 32 -2.62 1.11 -0.37
N SER A 33 -2.02 0.29 -1.23
CA SER A 33 -2.28 -1.15 -1.32
C SER A 33 -1.96 -1.88 -0.02
N ALA A 34 -0.83 -1.55 0.63
CA ALA A 34 -0.43 -2.14 1.90
C ALA A 34 -1.49 -1.96 3.01
N ARG A 35 -2.20 -0.83 3.03
CA ARG A 35 -3.26 -0.59 4.02
C ARG A 35 -4.51 -1.42 3.77
N PHE A 36 -4.84 -1.69 2.51
CA PHE A 36 -5.93 -2.60 2.17
C PHE A 36 -5.57 -4.03 2.54
N MET A 37 -4.34 -4.46 2.26
CA MET A 37 -3.85 -5.78 2.66
C MET A 37 -3.93 -5.97 4.18
N ASP A 38 -3.47 -4.99 4.95
CA ASP A 38 -3.53 -5.04 6.41
C ASP A 38 -4.98 -5.08 6.94
N ALA A 39 -5.91 -4.37 6.29
CA ALA A 39 -7.33 -4.46 6.63
C ALA A 39 -7.90 -5.87 6.34
N TYR A 40 -7.55 -6.47 5.21
CA TYR A 40 -8.01 -7.83 4.88
C TYR A 40 -7.41 -8.88 5.80
N THR A 41 -6.13 -8.75 6.19
CA THR A 41 -5.50 -9.65 7.17
C THR A 41 -6.24 -9.64 8.52
N LYS A 42 -6.85 -8.51 8.88
CA LYS A 42 -7.66 -8.35 10.09
C LYS A 42 -9.11 -8.80 9.95
N GLY A 43 -9.51 -9.34 8.79
CA GLY A 43 -10.86 -9.84 8.55
C GLY A 43 -11.91 -8.77 8.21
N LEU A 44 -11.49 -7.56 7.80
CA LEU A 44 -12.44 -6.51 7.41
C LEU A 44 -13.09 -6.83 6.06
N THR A 45 -14.40 -6.57 5.95
CA THR A 45 -15.10 -6.62 4.66
C THR A 45 -14.75 -5.42 3.76
N GLY A 46 -15.04 -5.50 2.46
CA GLY A 46 -14.71 -4.45 1.49
C GLY A 46 -15.17 -3.03 1.90
N PRO A 47 -16.43 -2.83 2.30
CA PRO A 47 -16.91 -1.52 2.76
C PRO A 47 -16.19 -1.03 4.03
N GLN A 48 -15.90 -1.94 4.96
CA GLN A 48 -15.16 -1.65 6.19
C GLN A 48 -13.70 -1.28 5.91
N ALA A 49 -13.05 -1.97 4.97
CA ALA A 49 -11.68 -1.67 4.55
C ALA A 49 -11.58 -0.28 3.87
N VAL A 50 -12.58 0.10 3.06
CA VAL A 50 -12.65 1.46 2.49
C VAL A 50 -12.82 2.52 3.57
N TRP A 51 -13.63 2.25 4.60
CA TRP A 51 -13.79 3.17 5.72
C TRP A 51 -12.49 3.27 6.55
N ALA A 52 -11.87 2.14 6.88
CA ALA A 52 -10.64 2.06 7.65
C ALA A 52 -9.49 2.82 6.96
N THR A 53 -9.30 2.61 5.66
CA THR A 53 -8.25 3.29 4.88
C THR A 53 -8.47 4.80 4.79
N ARG A 54 -9.72 5.28 4.79
CA ARG A 54 -10.06 6.71 4.87
C ARG A 54 -9.81 7.29 6.27
N LYS A 55 -10.25 6.59 7.32
CA LYS A 55 -10.07 7.03 8.72
C LYS A 55 -8.59 7.11 9.09
N TYR A 56 -7.82 6.09 8.72
CA TYR A 56 -6.41 5.94 9.08
C TYR A 56 -5.45 6.29 7.93
N HIS A 57 -5.80 7.25 7.07
CA HIS A 57 -5.02 7.61 5.87
C HIS A 57 -3.59 8.13 6.13
N ARG A 58 -3.21 8.39 7.38
CA ARG A 58 -1.82 8.73 7.78
C ARG A 58 -1.07 7.55 8.39
N HIS A 59 -1.79 6.56 8.91
CA HIS A 59 -1.18 5.37 9.49
C HIS A 59 -0.85 4.39 8.38
N ARG A 60 0.31 3.74 8.46
CA ARG A 60 0.67 2.65 7.53
C ARG A 60 0.02 1.33 7.94
N VAL A 61 -0.34 1.22 9.22
CA VAL A 61 -0.95 0.04 9.84
C VAL A 61 -2.28 0.47 10.44
N VAL A 62 -3.30 -0.31 10.15
CA VAL A 62 -4.63 -0.24 10.74
C VAL A 62 -4.51 -0.74 12.18
N PRO A 63 -4.91 0.03 13.21
CA PRO A 63 -4.82 -0.43 14.60
C PRO A 63 -5.76 -1.62 14.85
N ASN A 64 -5.43 -2.46 15.83
CA ASN A 64 -6.24 -3.65 16.16
C ASN A 64 -7.62 -3.28 16.76
N SER A 65 -7.75 -2.09 17.35
CA SER A 65 -9.03 -1.56 17.87
C SER A 65 -10.02 -1.14 16.78
N ILE A 66 -9.75 -1.46 15.50
CA ILE A 66 -10.61 -0.98 14.42
C ILE A 66 -11.99 -1.66 14.40
N LEU A 67 -12.09 -2.89 14.91
CA LEU A 67 -13.37 -3.60 15.00
C LEU A 67 -14.34 -2.88 15.96
N GLU A 68 -13.84 -2.42 17.12
CA GLU A 68 -14.60 -1.59 18.07
C GLU A 68 -14.98 -0.24 17.45
N ALA A 69 -14.07 0.35 16.68
CA ALA A 69 -14.33 1.61 15.98
C ALA A 69 -15.38 1.44 14.85
N LEU A 70 -15.48 0.26 14.25
CA LEU A 70 -16.49 -0.08 13.24
C LEU A 70 -17.87 -0.32 13.86
N ASP A 71 -17.92 -0.99 15.01
CA ASP A 71 -19.13 -1.19 15.81
C ASP A 71 -19.73 0.15 16.24
N THR A 72 -18.89 1.00 16.84
CA THR A 72 -19.28 2.35 17.26
C THR A 72 -19.77 3.20 16.09
N ALA A 73 -19.20 3.00 14.89
CA ALA A 73 -19.58 3.73 13.69
C ALA A 73 -20.84 3.18 12.99
N GLY A 74 -21.42 2.07 13.48
CA GLY A 74 -22.56 1.40 12.82
C GLY A 74 -22.21 0.90 11.42
N LYS A 75 -20.94 0.51 11.20
CA LYS A 75 -20.39 0.07 9.89
C LYS A 75 -20.26 -1.46 9.79
N ILE A 76 -20.94 -2.19 10.67
CA ILE A 76 -21.02 -3.66 10.68
C ILE A 76 -22.10 -4.12 9.71
#